data_AF-G8C3Y2-F1
#
_entry.id   AF-G8C3Y2-F1
#
_cell.length_a   1.000
_cell.length_b   1.000
_cell.length_c   1.000
_cell.angle_alpha   90.00
_cell.angle_beta   90.00
_cell.angle_gamma   90.00
#
_symmetry.space_group_name_H-M   'P 1'
#
loop_
_entity.id
_entity.type
_entity.pdbx_description
1 polymer ?
#
loop_
_entity_poly.entity_id
_entity_poly.type
_entity_poly.pdbx_seq_one_letter_code
_entity_poly.pdbx_strand_id
1 'polypeptide(L)'
;MNLSNVRVPEWFIQGNKRKLYKYSIHHSYVAGLALPPLAAGKILKKSLSLNNGYVNSTDQELFLNNFLDKKLKLLLNRREINQIIELSKREKYVILPGNVFLKNRRIKVEIHLCKYNKNSDKEKQKYRRSKEKRKACNEDFS
;
A
#
# COMPACT_ATOMS: atom_id res chain seq x y z
N MET A 1 13.86 10.39 -14.61
CA MET A 1 12.62 9.79 -15.15
C MET A 1 12.81 8.28 -15.18
N ASN A 2 12.16 7.53 -14.30
CA ASN A 2 12.16 6.06 -14.34
C ASN A 2 10.70 5.59 -14.23
N LEU A 3 9.99 5.68 -15.35
CA LEU A 3 8.77 4.93 -15.58
C LEU A 3 9.15 3.74 -16.47
N SER A 4 8.57 2.58 -16.17
CA SER A 4 8.68 1.28 -16.87
C SER A 4 9.85 0.36 -16.47
N ASN A 5 9.65 -0.45 -15.42
CA ASN A 5 9.80 -1.92 -15.58
C ASN A 5 9.12 -2.72 -14.44
N VAL A 6 7.92 -2.30 -14.00
CA VAL A 6 7.10 -3.20 -13.18
C VAL A 6 6.41 -4.16 -14.15
N ARG A 7 7.08 -5.25 -14.51
CA ARG A 7 6.42 -6.36 -15.21
C ARG A 7 5.18 -6.75 -14.39
N VAL A 8 4.01 -6.73 -15.03
CA VAL A 8 2.77 -7.22 -14.45
C VAL A 8 2.98 -8.58 -13.78
N PRO A 9 2.42 -8.81 -12.59
CA PRO A 9 2.64 -10.06 -11.87
C PRO A 9 1.88 -11.24 -12.52
N GLU A 10 2.46 -12.44 -12.48
CA GLU A 10 1.84 -13.68 -12.97
C GLU A 10 0.51 -13.99 -12.29
N TRP A 11 0.35 -13.60 -11.01
CA TRP A 11 -0.91 -13.76 -10.29
C TRP A 11 -1.11 -12.66 -9.24
N PHE A 12 -2.11 -11.80 -9.44
CA PHE A 12 -2.52 -10.77 -8.49
C PHE A 12 -3.40 -11.34 -7.38
N ILE A 13 -3.08 -11.00 -6.12
CA ILE A 13 -3.82 -11.51 -4.96
C ILE A 13 -4.75 -10.43 -4.41
N GLN A 14 -4.18 -9.32 -3.94
CA GLN A 14 -4.91 -8.23 -3.28
C GLN A 14 -4.11 -6.94 -3.39
N GLY A 15 -4.79 -5.78 -3.41
CA GLY A 15 -4.15 -4.47 -3.47
C GLY A 15 -4.79 -3.44 -2.55
N ASN A 16 -4.00 -2.46 -2.12
CA ASN A 16 -4.41 -1.41 -1.20
C ASN A 16 -4.97 -0.16 -1.92
N LYS A 17 -6.01 -0.31 -2.73
CA LYS A 17 -6.53 0.78 -3.56
C LYS A 17 -6.99 1.99 -2.71
N ARG A 18 -7.72 1.74 -1.63
CA ARG A 18 -8.37 2.79 -0.80
C ARG A 18 -7.38 3.79 -0.18
N LYS A 19 -6.31 3.31 0.45
CA LYS A 19 -5.31 4.20 1.06
C LYS A 19 -4.54 4.94 -0.02
N LEU A 20 -4.11 4.25 -1.08
CA LEU A 20 -3.28 4.84 -2.12
C LEU A 20 -3.92 6.05 -2.81
N TYR A 21 -5.24 6.09 -2.99
CA TYR A 21 -5.92 7.27 -3.56
C TYR A 21 -5.73 8.57 -2.77
N LYS A 22 -5.36 8.51 -1.48
CA LYS A 22 -5.12 9.70 -0.66
C LYS A 22 -3.71 10.26 -0.81
N TYR A 23 -2.80 9.49 -1.41
CA TYR A 23 -1.38 9.82 -1.47
C TYR A 23 -0.90 9.89 -2.92
N SER A 24 0.06 10.76 -3.20
CA SER A 24 0.85 10.69 -4.42
C SER A 24 2.00 9.70 -4.23
N ILE A 25 2.13 8.77 -5.18
CA ILE A 25 3.21 7.78 -5.19
C ILE A 25 4.42 8.41 -5.88
N HIS A 26 5.58 8.39 -5.21
CA HIS A 26 6.82 8.92 -5.75
C HIS A 26 7.74 7.81 -6.29
N HIS A 27 7.97 6.77 -5.48
CA HIS A 27 8.77 5.60 -5.85
C HIS A 27 8.06 4.31 -5.45
N SER A 28 8.32 3.25 -6.21
CA SER A 28 7.75 1.91 -5.99
C SER A 28 8.87 0.88 -5.97
N TYR A 29 8.84 0.01 -4.96
CA TYR A 29 9.82 -1.07 -4.77
C TYR A 29 9.09 -2.40 -4.62
N VAL A 30 9.76 -3.50 -4.99
CA VAL A 30 9.23 -4.85 -4.82
C VAL A 30 10.00 -5.55 -3.72
N ALA A 31 9.31 -5.92 -2.64
CA ALA A 31 9.88 -6.66 -1.52
C ALA A 31 9.39 -8.10 -1.50
N GLY A 32 10.26 -9.01 -1.05
CA GLY A 32 9.85 -10.33 -0.57
C GLY A 32 9.25 -10.23 0.83
N LEU A 33 8.32 -11.12 1.15
CA LEU A 33 7.81 -11.26 2.52
C LEU A 33 8.46 -12.47 3.20
N ALA A 34 9.03 -12.25 4.38
CA ALA A 34 9.42 -13.36 5.26
C ALA A 34 8.15 -13.93 5.92
N LEU A 35 7.65 -15.05 5.39
CA LEU A 35 6.40 -15.65 5.81
C LEU A 35 6.63 -17.01 6.47
N PRO A 36 5.96 -17.30 7.61
CA PRO A 36 5.80 -18.68 8.06
C PRO A 36 4.83 -19.43 7.12
N PRO A 37 4.99 -20.75 6.91
CA PRO A 37 4.17 -21.53 5.98
C PRO A 37 2.65 -21.40 6.19
N LEU A 38 2.21 -21.38 7.46
CA LEU A 38 0.79 -21.24 7.81
C LEU A 38 0.19 -19.89 7.35
N ALA A 39 0.98 -18.81 7.37
CA ALA A 39 0.55 -17.50 6.90
C ALA A 39 0.43 -17.45 5.37
N ALA A 40 1.27 -18.19 4.63
CA ALA A 40 1.18 -18.25 3.18
C ALA A 40 -0.17 -18.82 2.72
N GLY A 41 -0.68 -19.85 3.39
CA GLY A 41 -2.01 -20.42 3.11
C GLY A 41 -3.15 -19.41 3.30
N LYS A 42 -3.08 -18.54 4.33
CA LYS A 42 -4.07 -17.47 4.54
C LYS A 42 -4.09 -16.45 3.41
N ILE A 43 -2.92 -16.04 2.92
CA ILE A 43 -2.81 -15.07 1.82
C ILE A 43 -3.39 -15.66 0.53
N LEU A 44 -3.09 -16.93 0.23
CA LEU A 44 -3.61 -17.60 -0.96
C LEU A 44 -5.14 -17.77 -0.94
N LYS A 45 -5.72 -17.99 0.25
CA LYS A 45 -7.18 -18.01 0.45
C LYS A 45 -7.83 -16.61 0.40
N LYS A 46 -7.07 -15.54 0.10
CA LYS A 46 -7.54 -14.14 -0.02
C LYS A 46 -8.26 -13.55 1.20
N SER A 47 -8.14 -14.17 2.38
CA SER A 47 -8.73 -13.66 3.62
C SER A 47 -7.81 -12.61 4.27
N LEU A 48 -7.62 -11.48 3.60
CA LEU A 48 -6.58 -10.51 3.94
C LEU A 48 -7.04 -9.07 3.78
N SER A 49 -6.79 -8.25 4.81
CA SER A 49 -7.11 -6.82 4.80
C SER A 49 -5.83 -5.98 4.75
N LEU A 50 -5.59 -5.34 3.60
CA LEU A 50 -4.47 -4.39 3.42
C LEU A 50 -4.78 -2.96 3.88
N ASN A 51 -6.06 -2.67 4.19
CA ASN A 51 -6.54 -1.31 4.38
C ASN A 51 -5.79 -0.55 5.48
N ASN A 52 -5.36 -1.22 6.55
CA ASN A 52 -4.70 -0.56 7.68
C ASN A 52 -3.20 -0.84 7.76
N GLY A 53 -2.63 -1.54 6.76
CA GLY A 53 -1.21 -1.83 6.69
C GLY A 53 -0.33 -0.59 6.50
N TYR A 54 0.84 -0.59 7.11
CA TYR A 54 1.89 0.42 6.97
C TYR A 54 3.26 -0.23 7.21
N VAL A 55 4.32 0.41 6.70
CA VAL A 55 5.68 -0.10 6.83
C VAL A 55 6.46 0.79 7.79
N ASN A 56 7.13 0.17 8.75
CA ASN A 56 8.04 0.83 9.67
C ASN A 56 9.50 0.50 9.33
N SER A 57 10.39 1.43 9.66
CA SER A 57 11.83 1.19 9.67
C SER A 57 12.34 1.05 11.10
N THR A 58 13.04 -0.04 11.39
CA THR A 58 13.69 -0.31 12.68
C THR A 58 15.06 -0.91 12.37
N ASP A 59 16.13 -0.35 12.92
CA ASP A 59 17.50 -0.89 12.83
C ASP A 59 17.97 -1.28 11.42
N GLN A 60 17.74 -0.39 10.44
CA GLN A 60 18.05 -0.63 9.02
C GLN A 60 17.26 -1.77 8.36
N GLU A 61 16.15 -2.17 8.95
CA GLU A 61 15.23 -3.16 8.40
C GLU A 61 13.83 -2.56 8.21
N LEU A 62 13.05 -3.17 7.32
CA LEU A 62 11.68 -2.76 7.05
C LEU A 62 10.71 -3.84 7.50
N PHE A 63 9.67 -3.42 8.22
CA PHE A 63 8.63 -4.29 8.73
C PHE A 63 7.26 -3.84 8.25
N LEU A 64 6.51 -4.77 7.65
CA LEU A 64 5.12 -4.59 7.29
C LEU A 64 4.24 -4.91 8.50
N ASN A 65 3.54 -3.91 9.01
CA ASN A 65 2.62 -4.04 10.13
C ASN A 65 1.18 -4.20 9.64
N ASN A 66 0.37 -4.89 10.45
CA ASN A 66 -1.08 -4.98 10.28
C ASN A 66 -1.50 -5.61 8.95
N PHE A 67 -0.79 -6.67 8.53
CA PHE A 67 -1.09 -7.44 7.33
C PHE A 67 -1.76 -8.78 7.64
N LEU A 68 -1.19 -9.61 8.51
CA LEU A 68 -1.78 -10.88 9.01
C LEU A 68 -1.83 -10.91 10.54
N ASP A 69 -2.28 -9.82 11.17
CA ASP A 69 -2.30 -9.64 12.63
C ASP A 69 -0.91 -9.71 13.29
N LYS A 70 0.15 -9.77 12.47
CA LYS A 70 1.55 -9.86 12.86
C LYS A 70 2.40 -8.89 12.05
N LYS A 71 3.55 -8.52 12.63
CA LYS A 71 4.60 -7.78 11.92
C LYS A 71 5.38 -8.77 11.06
N LEU A 72 5.61 -8.43 9.80
CA LEU A 72 6.39 -9.26 8.87
C LEU A 72 7.61 -8.50 8.39
N LYS A 73 8.75 -9.17 8.35
CA LYS A 73 9.98 -8.60 7.81
C LYS A 73 9.93 -8.56 6.28
N LEU A 74 10.37 -7.44 5.71
CA LEU A 74 10.49 -7.24 4.28
C LEU A 74 11.91 -7.54 3.83
N LEU A 75 12.02 -8.29 2.74
CA LEU A 75 13.28 -8.71 2.15
C LEU A 75 13.53 -7.87 0.89
N LEU A 76 14.44 -6.91 1.00
CA LEU A 76 14.88 -5.98 -0.04
C LEU A 76 16.41 -5.95 -0.07
N ASN A 77 16.97 -5.35 -1.12
CA ASN A 77 18.42 -5.14 -1.15
C ASN A 77 18.83 -4.08 -0.12
N ARG A 78 20.00 -4.24 0.52
CA ARG A 78 20.50 -3.33 1.54
C ARG A 78 20.60 -1.87 1.05
N ARG A 79 20.99 -1.70 -0.22
CA ARG A 79 21.05 -0.37 -0.87
C ARG A 79 19.67 0.28 -0.97
N GLU A 80 18.65 -0.48 -1.37
CA GLU A 80 17.27 0.01 -1.48
C GLU A 80 16.70 0.37 -0.10
N ILE A 81 16.98 -0.46 0.92
CA ILE A 81 16.52 -0.20 2.29
C ILE A 81 17.10 1.12 2.81
N ASN A 82 18.41 1.34 2.63
CA ASN A 82 19.05 2.59 3.04
C ASN A 82 18.44 3.80 2.33
N GLN A 83 18.22 3.72 1.02
CA GLN A 83 17.58 4.79 0.25
C GLN A 83 16.16 5.09 0.75
N ILE A 84 15.35 4.05 1.00
CA ILE A 84 13.99 4.21 1.53
C ILE A 84 14.00 4.90 2.90
N ILE A 85 14.92 4.49 3.78
CA ILE A 85 15.06 5.05 5.13
C ILE A 85 15.50 6.51 5.07
N GLU A 86 16.49 6.83 4.23
CA GLU A 86 16.98 8.20 4.05
C GLU A 86 15.89 9.11 3.48
N LEU A 87 15.17 8.67 2.44
CA LEU A 87 14.07 9.43 1.84
C LEU A 87 12.93 9.64 2.85
N SER A 88 12.57 8.60 3.61
CA SER A 88 11.55 8.72 4.65
C SER A 88 11.94 9.72 5.74
N LYS A 89 13.21 9.71 6.17
CA LYS A 89 13.72 10.64 7.20
C LYS A 89 13.86 12.08 6.70
N ARG A 90 14.43 12.29 5.50
CA ARG A 90 14.70 13.62 4.94
C ARG A 90 13.42 14.33 4.49
N GLU A 91 12.59 13.63 3.72
CA GLU A 91 11.44 14.23 3.02
C GLU A 91 10.09 13.92 3.69
N LYS A 92 10.11 13.22 4.83
CA LYS A 92 8.93 12.80 5.60
C LYS A 92 7.92 12.00 4.77
N TYR A 93 8.43 11.14 3.88
CA TYR A 93 7.57 10.22 3.15
C TYR A 93 6.98 9.14 4.06
N VAL A 94 5.73 8.79 3.78
CA VAL A 94 5.04 7.66 4.40
C VAL A 94 5.23 6.44 3.51
N ILE A 95 5.54 5.30 4.13
CA ILE A 95 5.76 4.05 3.42
C ILE A 95 4.49 3.22 3.50
N LEU A 96 3.86 2.96 2.34
CA LEU A 96 2.60 2.22 2.26
C LEU A 96 2.76 0.92 1.47
N PRO A 97 2.14 -0.18 1.91
CA PRO A 97 2.04 -1.38 1.10
C PRO A 97 1.03 -1.16 -0.04
N GLY A 98 1.41 -1.62 -1.23
CA GLY A 98 0.63 -1.59 -2.46
C GLY A 98 0.00 -2.94 -2.77
N ASN A 99 0.38 -3.50 -3.91
CA ASN A 99 -0.15 -4.77 -4.39
C ASN A 99 0.63 -5.95 -3.82
N VAL A 100 -0.10 -7.02 -3.52
CA VAL A 100 0.45 -8.32 -3.13
C VAL A 100 0.20 -9.29 -4.27
N PHE A 101 1.26 -9.98 -4.67
CA PHE A 101 1.23 -10.83 -5.83
C PHE A 101 2.15 -12.03 -5.68
N LEU A 102 1.92 -13.05 -6.50
CA LEU A 102 2.80 -14.20 -6.60
C LEU A 102 3.74 -14.02 -7.79
N LYS A 103 5.04 -14.31 -7.59
CA LYS A 103 6.04 -14.38 -8.66
C LYS A 103 6.99 -15.53 -8.38
N ASN A 104 7.13 -16.45 -9.33
CA ASN A 104 7.98 -17.65 -9.18
C ASN A 104 7.66 -18.43 -7.89
N ARG A 105 6.37 -18.65 -7.61
CA ARG A 105 5.85 -19.32 -6.40
C ARG A 105 6.19 -18.63 -5.06
N ARG A 106 6.72 -17.41 -5.09
CA ARG A 106 6.98 -16.61 -3.88
C ARG A 106 6.02 -15.42 -3.81
N ILE A 107 5.54 -15.15 -2.61
CA ILE A 107 4.66 -14.00 -2.36
C ILE A 107 5.54 -12.76 -2.23
N LYS A 108 5.22 -11.75 -3.03
CA LYS A 108 5.88 -10.45 -3.05
C LYS A 108 4.86 -9.35 -2.78
N VAL A 109 5.36 -8.24 -2.27
CA VAL A 109 4.57 -7.04 -2.00
C VAL A 109 5.25 -5.84 -2.63
N GLU A 110 4.46 -4.98 -3.27
CA GLU A 110 4.89 -3.67 -3.70
C GLU A 110 4.84 -2.71 -2.52
N ILE A 111 5.85 -1.85 -2.40
CA ILE A 111 5.92 -0.81 -1.39
C ILE A 111 6.07 0.52 -2.10
N HIS A 112 5.30 1.50 -1.65
CA HIS A 112 5.29 2.83 -2.21
C HIS A 112 5.80 3.85 -1.21
N LEU A 113 6.69 4.72 -1.66
CA LEU A 113 7.00 5.98 -1.00
C LEU A 113 5.94 7.00 -1.39
N CYS A 114 5.16 7.41 -0.40
CA CYS A 114 3.94 8.18 -0.58
C CYS A 114 4.02 9.53 0.14
N LYS A 115 3.54 10.58 -0.54
CA LYS A 115 3.31 11.90 0.07
C LYS A 115 1.82 12.17 0.11
N TYR A 116 1.35 12.80 1.18
CA TYR A 116 -0.07 13.10 1.31
C TYR A 116 -0.53 14.09 0.24
N ASN A 117 -1.58 13.74 -0.50
CA ASN A 117 -2.15 14.60 -1.53
C ASN A 117 -3.36 15.35 -0.97
N LYS A 118 -3.16 16.64 -0.68
CA LYS A 118 -4.23 17.52 -0.17
C LYS A 118 -5.36 17.71 -1.20
N ASN A 119 -5.10 17.55 -2.49
CA ASN A 119 -6.10 17.78 -3.55
C ASN A 119 -7.16 16.66 -3.59
N SER A 120 -6.75 15.41 -3.36
CA SER A 120 -7.66 14.26 -3.33
C SER A 120 -8.73 14.38 -2.25
N ASP A 121 -8.39 14.96 -1.10
CA ASP A 121 -9.34 15.14 -0.01
C ASP A 121 -10.33 16.30 -0.27
N LYS A 122 -9.91 17.34 -1.00
CA LYS A 122 -10.81 18.40 -1.49
C LYS A 122 -11.85 17.85 -2.47
N GLU A 123 -11.46 16.97 -3.39
CA GLU A 123 -12.38 16.33 -4.35
C GLU A 123 -13.42 15.46 -3.66
N LYS A 124 -13.01 14.65 -2.66
CA LYS A 124 -13.93 13.86 -1.85
C LYS A 124 -14.95 14.73 -1.11
N GLN A 125 -14.49 15.87 -0.58
CA GLN A 125 -15.38 16.80 0.11
C GLN A 125 -16.42 17.41 -0.85
N LYS A 126 -16.02 17.79 -2.07
CA LYS A 126 -16.94 18.27 -3.12
C LYS A 126 -17.97 17.20 -3.48
N TYR A 127 -17.51 15.98 -3.76
CA TYR A 127 -18.38 14.85 -4.12
C TYR A 127 -19.41 14.55 -3.01
N ARG A 128 -18.96 14.52 -1.76
CA ARG A 128 -19.83 14.26 -0.59
C ARG A 128 -20.94 15.30 -0.48
N ARG A 129 -20.60 16.60 -0.60
CA ARG A 129 -21.58 17.69 -0.60
C ARG A 129 -22.60 17.56 -1.74
N SER A 130 -22.17 17.24 -2.96
CA SER A 130 -23.08 17.03 -4.09
C SER A 130 -24.02 15.84 -3.87
N LYS A 131 -23.54 14.77 -3.24
CA LYS A 131 -24.35 13.59 -2.93
C LYS A 131 -25.38 13.86 -1.84
N GLU A 132 -25.01 14.60 -0.79
CA GLU A 132 -25.93 15.02 0.28
C GLU A 132 -27.07 15.89 -0.28
N LYS A 133 -26.76 16.86 -1.15
CA LYS A 133 -27.79 17.67 -1.85
C LYS A 133 -28.77 16.85 -2.67
N ARG A 134 -28.27 15.84 -3.41
CA ARG A 134 -29.13 14.95 -4.21
C ARG A 134 -30.05 14.08 -3.34
N LYS A 135 -29.58 13.67 -2.16
CA LYS A 135 -30.39 12.88 -1.23
C LYS A 135 -31.52 13.71 -0.62
N ALA A 136 -31.21 14.93 -0.15
CA ALA A 136 -32.22 15.84 0.38
C ALA A 136 -33.33 16.10 -0.65
N CYS A 137 -32.93 16.44 -1.88
CA CYS A 137 -33.87 16.61 -2.99
C CYS A 137 -34.79 15.40 -3.19
N ASN A 138 -34.28 14.17 -3.08
CA ASN A 138 -35.09 12.96 -3.27
C ASN A 138 -36.04 12.66 -2.10
N GLU A 139 -35.72 13.07 -0.87
CA GLU A 139 -36.59 12.87 0.30
C GLU A 139 -37.73 13.90 0.34
N ASP A 140 -37.52 15.10 -0.24
CA ASP A 140 -38.56 16.13 -0.35
C ASP A 140 -39.68 15.78 -1.37
N PHE A 141 -39.51 14.73 -2.18
CA PHE A 141 -40.47 14.27 -3.21
C PHE A 141 -41.16 12.92 -2.89
N SER A 142 -40.97 12.36 -1.69
CA SER A 142 -41.61 11.11 -1.25
C SER A 142 -42.55 11.32 -0.07
#